data_AF-A0A0K2RV32-F1
#
_entry.id   AF-A0A0K2RV32-F1
#
_cell.length_a   1.000
_cell.length_b   1.000
_cell.length_c   1.000
_cell.angle_alpha   90.00
_cell.angle_beta   90.00
_cell.angle_gamma   90.00
#
_symmetry.space_group_name_H-M   'P 1'
#
loop_
_entity.id
_entity.type
_entity.pdbx_description
1 polymer ?
#
loop_
_entity_poly.entity_id
_entity_poly.type
_entity_poly.pdbx_seq_one_letter_code
_entity_poly.pdbx_strand_id
1 'polypeptide(L)'
;MWVTVEEEAALVARAEREKVTVPNLLISSALSAHSDSPTERRAIAAELMSLHNLLARSSNNINQLARHANATSEFPAEAARH
;
A
#
# COMPACT_ATOMS: atom_id res chain seq x y z
N MET A 1 1.02 -2.62 8.66
CA MET A 1 -0.40 -2.75 8.27
C MET A 1 -0.39 -3.34 6.88
N TRP A 2 -0.93 -4.54 6.72
CA TRP A 2 -1.07 -5.18 5.42
C TRP A 2 -2.39 -4.69 4.83
N VAL A 3 -2.34 -4.17 3.61
CA VAL A 3 -3.51 -3.68 2.88
C VAL A 3 -3.81 -4.72 1.82
N THR A 4 -5.02 -5.27 1.78
CA THR A 4 -5.43 -6.18 0.70
C THR A 4 -5.55 -5.41 -0.61
N VAL A 5 -5.59 -6.11 -1.75
CA VAL A 5 -5.76 -5.47 -3.08
C VAL A 5 -7.06 -4.66 -3.13
N GLU A 6 -8.10 -5.14 -2.46
CA GLU A 6 -9.39 -4.47 -2.36
C GLU A 6 -9.31 -3.19 -1.52
N GLU A 7 -8.56 -3.22 -0.42
CA GLU A 7 -8.33 -2.04 0.42
C GLU A 7 -7.48 -0.99 -0.30
N GLU A 8 -6.50 -1.39 -1.11
CA GLU A 8 -5.72 -0.49 -1.96
C GLU A 8 -6.62 0.17 -3.02
N ALA A 9 -7.46 -0.61 -3.70
CA ALA A 9 -8.42 -0.08 -4.67
C ALA A 9 -9.40 0.91 -4.01
N ALA A 10 -9.84 0.62 -2.79
CA ALA A 10 -10.70 1.52 -2.02
C ALA A 10 -9.99 2.84 -1.66
N LEU A 11 -8.71 2.78 -1.28
CA LEU A 11 -7.89 3.96 -1.01
C LEU A 11 -7.68 4.82 -2.26
N VAL A 12 -7.37 4.19 -3.40
CA VAL A 12 -7.22 4.88 -4.69
C VAL A 12 -8.53 5.57 -5.08
N ALA A 13 -9.65 4.83 -5.08
CA ALA A 13 -10.95 5.37 -5.44
C ALA A 13 -11.37 6.53 -4.53
N ARG A 14 -11.03 6.47 -3.23
CA ARG A 14 -11.31 7.55 -2.29
C ARG A 14 -10.44 8.78 -2.53
N ALA A 15 -9.15 8.59 -2.79
CA ALA A 15 -8.22 9.68 -3.08
C ALA A 15 -8.63 10.44 -4.36
N GLU A 16 -9.05 9.71 -5.39
CA GLU A 16 -9.60 10.30 -6.63
C GLU A 16 -10.84 11.15 -6.36
N ARG A 17 -11.81 10.63 -5.58
CA ARG A 17 -13.02 11.38 -5.21
C ARG A 17 -12.69 12.66 -4.43
N GLU A 18 -11.74 12.58 -3.52
CA GLU A 18 -11.30 13.70 -2.68
C GLU A 18 -10.30 14.63 -3.39
N LYS A 19 -9.89 14.30 -4.63
CA LYS A 19 -8.91 15.05 -5.44
C LYS A 19 -7.58 15.26 -4.72
N VAL A 20 -7.14 14.26 -3.98
CA VAL A 20 -5.85 14.23 -3.28
C VAL A 20 -5.06 13.00 -3.69
N THR A 21 -3.78 12.94 -3.36
CA THR A 21 -3.01 11.71 -3.52
C THR A 21 -3.35 10.73 -2.38
N VAL A 22 -3.23 9.42 -2.62
CA VAL A 22 -3.42 8.40 -1.57
C VAL A 22 -2.56 8.69 -0.32
N PRO A 23 -1.28 9.09 -0.44
CA PRO A 23 -0.51 9.52 0.73
C PRO A 23 -1.12 10.71 1.48
N ASN A 24 -1.60 11.75 0.78
CA ASN A 24 -2.23 12.90 1.43
C ASN A 24 -3.52 12.50 2.14
N LEU A 25 -4.33 11.64 1.53
CA LEU A 25 -5.56 11.11 2.13
C LEU A 25 -5.28 10.38 3.44
N LEU A 26 -4.25 9.52 3.47
CA LEU A 26 -3.88 8.77 4.68
C LEU A 26 -3.38 9.71 5.78
N ILE A 27 -2.52 10.67 5.42
CA ILE A 27 -1.98 11.64 6.37
C ILE A 27 -3.08 12.54 6.92
N SER A 28 -3.94 13.11 6.06
CA SER A 28 -5.03 13.99 6.50
C SER A 28 -6.03 13.25 7.39
N SER A 29 -6.36 11.99 7.03
CA SER A 29 -7.25 11.15 7.82
C SER A 29 -6.65 10.82 9.19
N ALA A 30 -5.36 10.46 9.24
CA ALA A 30 -4.66 10.17 10.50
C ALA A 30 -4.53 11.42 11.39
N LEU A 31 -4.29 12.60 10.80
CA LEU A 31 -4.18 13.87 11.52
C LEU A 31 -5.54 14.47 11.92
N SER A 32 -6.62 14.09 11.24
CA SER A 32 -8.00 14.48 11.60
C SER A 32 -8.49 13.74 12.84
N ALA A 33 -7.89 12.59 13.16
CA ALA A 33 -8.10 11.89 14.42
C ALA A 33 -7.29 12.58 15.54
N HIS A 34 -7.92 13.55 16.21
CA HIS A 34 -7.59 14.16 17.50
C HIS A 34 -6.19 13.85 18.08
N SER A 35 -5.20 14.69 17.75
CA SER A 35 -3.95 14.80 18.53
C SER A 35 -3.78 16.25 18.99
N ASP A 36 -3.57 16.46 20.29
CA ASP A 36 -3.66 17.79 20.90
C ASP A 36 -2.42 18.67 20.64
N SER A 37 -1.28 18.10 20.17
CA SER A 37 -0.04 18.87 19.96
C SER A 37 0.59 18.78 18.55
N PRO A 38 1.25 19.85 18.06
CA PRO A 38 2.01 19.82 16.80
C PRO A 38 3.16 18.80 16.76
N THR A 39 3.72 18.44 17.91
CA THR A 39 4.80 17.44 18.02
C THR A 39 4.25 16.04 17.76
N GLU A 40 3.12 15.72 18.36
CA GLU A 40 2.43 14.45 18.19
C GLU A 40 1.97 14.26 16.74
N ARG A 41 1.45 15.32 16.10
CA ARG A 41 1.16 15.32 14.65
C ARG A 41 2.38 14.97 13.80
N ARG A 42 3.56 15.53 14.12
CA ARG A 42 4.80 15.24 13.36
C ARG A 42 5.29 13.82 13.59
N ALA A 43 5.19 13.30 14.81
CA ALA A 43 5.55 11.92 15.13
C ALA A 43 4.66 10.93 14.36
N ILE A 44 3.34 11.14 14.37
CA ILE A 44 2.36 10.34 13.63
C ILE A 44 2.66 10.40 12.12
N ALA A 45 2.93 11.58 11.58
CA ALA A 45 3.26 11.73 10.15
C ALA A 45 4.55 10.99 9.77
N ALA A 46 5.59 11.03 10.61
CA ALA A 46 6.85 10.33 10.37
C ALA A 46 6.68 8.80 10.41
N GLU A 47 5.91 8.30 11.38
CA GLU A 47 5.59 6.88 11.48
C GLU A 47 4.77 6.39 10.27
N LEU A 48 3.79 7.19 9.83
CA LEU A 48 2.99 6.89 8.66
C LEU A 48 3.80 6.91 7.35
N MET A 49 4.74 7.86 7.19
CA MET A 49 5.67 7.87 6.06
C MET A 49 6.56 6.62 6.02
N SER A 50 7.02 6.16 7.19
CA SER A 50 7.80 4.93 7.30
C SER A 50 6.98 3.72 6.86
N LEU A 51 5.73 3.62 7.32
CA LEU A 51 4.79 2.56 6.93
C LEU A 51 4.48 2.59 5.42
N HIS A 52 4.24 3.77 4.86
CA HIS A 52 4.01 3.94 3.42
C HIS A 52 5.19 3.44 2.60
N ASN A 53 6.42 3.83 2.97
CA ASN A 53 7.62 3.41 2.24
C ASN A 53 7.84 1.90 2.31
N LEU A 54 7.55 1.29 3.47
CA LEU A 54 7.60 -0.16 3.61
C LEU A 54 6.59 -0.85 2.71
N LEU A 55 5.35 -0.35 2.67
CA LEU A 55 4.29 -0.89 1.81
C LEU A 55 4.67 -0.77 0.34
N ALA A 56 5.13 0.40 -0.12
CA ALA A 56 5.55 0.61 -1.50
C ALA A 56 6.68 -0.36 -1.91
N ARG A 57 7.65 -0.61 -1.04
CA ARG A 57 8.72 -1.59 -1.30
C ARG A 57 8.19 -3.01 -1.37
N SER A 58 7.28 -3.37 -0.47
CA SER A 58 6.65 -4.70 -0.46
C SER A 58 5.82 -4.94 -1.72
N SER A 59 4.96 -3.98 -2.11
CA SER A 59 4.15 -4.08 -3.33
C SER A 59 5.02 -4.19 -4.59
N ASN A 60 6.12 -3.45 -4.66
CA ASN A 60 7.07 -3.57 -5.77
C ASN A 60 7.70 -4.97 -5.84
N ASN A 61 8.07 -5.56 -4.70
CA ASN A 61 8.62 -6.91 -4.66
C ASN A 61 7.59 -7.96 -5.09
N ILE A 62 6.36 -7.88 -4.57
CA ILE A 62 5.27 -8.79 -4.94
C ILE A 62 4.96 -8.69 -6.43
N ASN A 63 4.91 -7.48 -6.98
CA ASN A 63 4.67 -7.26 -8.40
C ASN A 63 5.83 -7.80 -9.27
N GLN A 64 7.07 -7.70 -8.81
CA GLN A 64 8.21 -8.34 -9.48
C GLN A 64 8.07 -9.87 -9.46
N LEU A 65 7.68 -10.47 -8.32
CA LEU A 65 7.43 -11.91 -8.21
C LEU A 65 6.28 -12.36 -9.13
N ALA A 66 5.17 -11.61 -9.16
CA ALA A 66 4.03 -11.89 -10.03
C ALA A 66 4.42 -11.79 -11.51
N ARG A 67 5.15 -10.73 -11.90
CA ARG A 67 5.68 -10.61 -13.26
C ARG A 67 6.65 -11.74 -13.59
N HIS A 68 7.52 -12.12 -12.66
CA HIS A 68 8.45 -13.22 -12.86
C HIS A 68 7.71 -14.54 -13.08
N ALA A 69 6.74 -14.88 -12.21
CA ALA A 69 5.90 -16.07 -12.34
C ALA A 69 5.11 -16.08 -13.66
N ASN A 70 4.55 -14.94 -14.07
CA ASN A 70 3.84 -14.81 -15.34
C ASN A 70 4.81 -14.89 -16.55
N ALA A 71 6.02 -14.36 -16.43
CA ALA A 71 7.02 -14.36 -17.49
C ALA A 71 7.71 -15.72 -17.67
N THR A 72 7.86 -16.51 -16.61
CA THR A 72 8.47 -17.84 -16.71
C THR A 72 7.49 -18.88 -17.25
N SER A 73 6.16 -18.70 -17.11
CA SER A 73 5.16 -19.72 -17.50
C SER A 73 5.52 -21.13 -17.01
N GLU A 74 6.29 -21.24 -15.93
CA GLU A 74 6.74 -22.51 -15.39
C GLU A 74 5.61 -23.08 -14.55
N PHE A 75 4.71 -23.80 -15.23
CA PHE A 75 4.00 -24.88 -14.56
C PHE A 75 5.05 -25.87 -14.04
N PRO A 76 5.00 -26.26 -12.74
CA PRO A 76 5.78 -27.39 -12.29
C PRO A 76 5.54 -28.55 -13.26
N ALA A 77 6.60 -29.23 -13.71
CA ALA A 77 6.46 -30.35 -14.65
C ALA A 77 5.51 -31.45 -14.12
N GLU A 78 5.33 -31.48 -12.80
CA GLU A 78 4.40 -32.33 -12.06
C GLU A 78 2.91 -31.99 -12.32
N ALA A 79 2.59 -30.76 -12.71
CA ALA A 79 1.25 -30.31 -13.05
C ALA A 79 0.92 -30.46 -14.55
N ALA A 80 1.89 -30.84 -15.39
CA ALA A 80 1.71 -31.04 -16.83
C ALA A 80 1.17 -32.44 -17.21
N ARG A 81 0.78 -33.27 -16.24
CA ARG A 81 0.24 -34.62 -16.51
C ARG A 81 -0.86 -34.98 -15.51
N HIS A 82 -2.11 -34.86 -15.94
CA HIS A 82 -3.02 -35.98 -16.24
C HIS A 82 -4.23 -35.49 -17.01
#